data_AF-A0A6J7MW18-F1
#
_entry.id   AF-A0A6J7MW18-F1
#
_cell.length_a   1.000
_cell.length_b   1.000
_cell.length_c   1.000
_cell.angle_alpha   90.00
_cell.angle_beta   90.00
_cell.angle_gamma   90.00
#
_symmetry.space_group_name_H-M   'P 1'
#
loop_
_entity.id
_entity.type
_entity.pdbx_description
1 polymer ?
#
loop_
_entity_poly.entity_id
_entity_poly.type
_entity_poly.pdbx_seq_one_letter_code
_entity_poly.pdbx_strand_id
1 'polypeptide(L)'
;MGLAFSVNEGVTKLPASLRNIYKELESDLGIKRVNGDLSDWTTQGVMLLNQSLTIDIDSSGSHRRIGWHNITGRIVDYVAKQGAIGVLWGQDAAKFNSLFPKEKLIETTHPSPLSAHRGFFGSKPFSRVNEILRKQGKKAINW
;
A
#
# COMPACT_ATOMS: atom_id res chain seq x y z
N MET A 1 -9.46 13.21 -1.39
CA MET A 1 -8.05 12.78 -1.40
C MET A 1 -7.90 11.56 -2.29
N GLY A 2 -6.79 11.42 -3.03
CA GLY A 2 -6.60 10.40 -4.08
C GLY A 2 -5.49 9.35 -3.82
N LEU A 3 -4.86 9.38 -2.65
CA LEU A 3 -3.82 8.43 -2.26
C LEU A 3 -4.47 7.16 -1.67
N ALA A 4 -3.94 5.98 -2.02
CA ALA A 4 -4.43 4.73 -1.45
C ALA A 4 -4.37 4.73 0.09
N PHE A 5 -5.45 4.27 0.73
CA PHE A 5 -5.64 4.15 2.19
C PHE A 5 -5.66 5.44 3.01
N SER A 6 -5.10 6.53 2.49
CA SER A 6 -4.97 7.78 3.20
C SER A 6 -6.32 8.51 3.33
N VAL A 7 -6.51 9.27 4.42
CA VAL A 7 -7.62 10.22 4.62
C VAL A 7 -7.12 11.64 4.92
N ASN A 8 -7.91 12.67 4.59
CA ASN A 8 -7.51 14.07 4.82
C ASN A 8 -7.17 14.31 6.29
N GLU A 9 -6.26 15.26 6.53
CA GLU A 9 -5.99 15.77 7.87
C GLU A 9 -7.30 16.25 8.54
N GLY A 10 -7.48 15.91 9.82
CA GLY A 10 -8.70 16.22 10.59
C GLY A 10 -9.77 15.12 10.59
N VAL A 11 -9.64 14.06 9.80
CA VAL A 11 -10.51 12.87 9.93
C VAL A 11 -10.19 12.14 11.23
N THR A 12 -11.08 12.26 12.22
CA THR A 12 -10.88 11.69 13.57
C THR A 12 -11.11 10.18 13.63
N LYS A 13 -12.02 9.65 12.81
CA LYS A 13 -12.30 8.21 12.71
C LYS A 13 -11.65 7.60 11.48
N LEU A 14 -10.41 7.15 11.64
CA LEU A 14 -9.66 6.52 10.54
C LEU A 14 -10.41 5.28 9.98
N PRO A 15 -10.37 5.03 8.66
CA PRO A 15 -10.95 3.82 8.07
C PRO A 15 -10.35 2.54 8.67
N ALA A 16 -11.13 1.46 8.70
CA ALA A 16 -10.71 0.22 9.35
C ALA A 16 -9.42 -0.38 8.76
N SER A 17 -9.26 -0.33 7.43
CA SER A 17 -8.03 -0.76 6.77
C SER A 17 -6.82 0.07 7.21
N LEU A 18 -6.95 1.40 7.33
CA LEU A 18 -5.85 2.27 7.76
C LEU A 18 -5.46 2.02 9.22
N ARG A 19 -6.45 1.80 10.10
CA ARG A 19 -6.16 1.40 11.48
C ARG A 19 -5.39 0.08 11.55
N ASN A 20 -5.71 -0.88 10.68
CA ASN A 20 -4.97 -2.14 10.61
C ASN A 20 -3.55 -1.95 10.06
N ILE A 21 -3.36 -1.08 9.06
CA ILE A 21 -2.04 -0.68 8.56
C ILE A 21 -1.20 -0.11 9.71
N TYR A 22 -1.75 0.79 10.54
CA TYR A 22 -1.01 1.36 11.68
C TYR A 22 -0.77 0.37 12.80
N LYS A 23 -1.70 -0.55 13.06
CA LYS A 23 -1.46 -1.64 14.01
C LYS A 23 -0.29 -2.52 13.58
N GLU A 24 -0.20 -2.84 12.28
CA GLU A 24 0.94 -3.57 11.75
C GLU A 24 2.23 -2.73 11.80
N LEU A 25 2.16 -1.44 11.48
CA LEU A 25 3.31 -0.53 11.56
C LEU A 25 3.88 -0.47 12.98
N GLU A 26 3.02 -0.35 13.98
CA GLU A 26 3.41 -0.36 15.39
C GLU A 26 4.02 -1.70 15.79
N SER A 27 3.43 -2.82 15.36
CA SER A 27 3.98 -4.15 15.64
C SER A 27 5.29 -4.43 14.91
N ASP A 28 5.51 -3.84 13.74
CA ASP A 28 6.68 -4.06 12.88
C ASP A 28 7.87 -3.20 13.33
N LEU A 29 7.63 -1.90 13.55
CA LEU A 29 8.67 -0.90 13.78
C LEU A 29 8.55 -0.14 15.12
N GLY A 30 7.52 -0.41 15.93
CA GLY A 30 7.26 0.35 17.17
C GLY A 30 6.73 1.77 16.93
N ILE A 31 6.34 2.10 15.69
CA ILE A 31 5.91 3.45 15.30
C ILE A 31 4.40 3.57 15.48
N LYS A 32 3.97 4.48 16.36
CA LYS A 32 2.56 4.85 16.53
C LYS A 32 2.22 6.02 15.62
N ARG A 33 1.15 5.88 14.83
CA ARG A 33 0.59 6.96 13.99
C ARG A 33 -0.88 7.18 14.28
N VAL A 34 -1.26 8.45 14.30
CA VAL A 34 -2.65 8.89 14.55
C VAL A 34 -3.20 9.78 13.43
N ASN A 35 -2.32 10.49 12.71
CA ASN A 35 -2.70 11.23 11.51
C ASN A 35 -3.06 10.25 10.40
N GLY A 36 -4.19 10.45 9.72
CA GLY A 36 -4.62 9.62 8.60
C GLY A 36 -4.08 10.03 7.23
N ASP A 37 -3.44 11.19 7.15
CA ASP A 37 -2.74 11.65 5.97
C ASP A 37 -1.41 10.90 5.83
N LEU A 38 -1.17 10.37 4.63
CA LEU A 38 0.01 9.60 4.23
C LEU A 38 0.84 10.36 3.17
N SER A 39 0.59 11.66 3.00
CA SER A 39 1.34 12.51 2.07
C SER A 39 2.83 12.53 2.39
N ASP A 40 3.21 12.38 3.67
CA ASP A 40 4.60 12.26 4.12
C ASP A 40 5.30 10.97 3.66
N TRP A 41 4.56 9.89 3.38
CA TRP A 41 5.13 8.72 2.71
C TRP A 41 5.41 9.02 1.24
N THR A 42 4.51 9.76 0.59
CA THR A 42 4.63 10.11 -0.82
C THR A 42 5.84 11.02 -1.09
N THR A 43 6.11 11.98 -0.21
CA THR A 43 7.30 12.85 -0.32
C THR A 43 8.63 12.10 -0.19
N GLN A 44 8.61 10.88 0.36
CA GLN A 44 9.76 9.99 0.47
C GLN A 44 9.87 8.97 -0.68
N GLY A 45 8.96 9.04 -1.66
CA GLY A 45 8.97 8.17 -2.83
C GLY A 45 8.05 6.94 -2.73
N VAL A 46 7.14 6.89 -1.76
CA VAL A 46 6.12 5.83 -1.68
C VAL A 46 4.95 6.16 -2.60
N MET A 47 4.76 5.36 -3.66
CA MET A 47 3.59 5.49 -4.53
C MET A 47 2.36 4.79 -3.92
N LEU A 48 1.37 5.57 -3.50
CA LEU A 48 0.11 5.08 -2.93
C LEU A 48 -0.98 4.98 -4.01
N LEU A 49 -0.99 3.88 -4.75
CA LEU A 49 -1.85 3.68 -5.92
C LEU A 49 -3.08 2.81 -5.62
N ASN A 50 -4.28 3.34 -5.90
CA ASN A 50 -5.51 2.55 -5.93
C ASN A 50 -5.65 1.83 -7.29
N GLN A 51 -6.31 0.67 -7.32
CA GLN A 51 -6.61 0.00 -8.60
C GLN A 51 -7.73 0.67 -9.41
N SER A 52 -8.73 1.23 -8.70
CA SER A 52 -9.73 2.13 -9.25
C SER A 52 -9.51 3.52 -8.66
N LEU A 53 -9.41 4.54 -9.50
CA LEU A 53 -9.08 5.91 -9.04
C LEU A 53 -10.31 6.73 -8.64
N THR A 54 -11.50 6.17 -8.83
CA THR A 54 -12.78 6.76 -8.43
C THR A 54 -13.71 5.67 -7.91
N ILE A 55 -14.72 6.08 -7.14
CA ILE A 55 -15.86 5.28 -6.71
C ILE A 55 -17.09 6.19 -6.67
N ASP A 56 -18.28 5.62 -6.83
CA ASP A 56 -19.52 6.26 -6.42
C ASP A 56 -19.59 6.36 -4.89
N ILE A 57 -20.33 7.37 -4.40
CA ILE A 57 -20.60 7.55 -2.97
C ILE A 57 -21.25 6.27 -2.43
N ASP A 58 -20.72 5.77 -1.31
CA ASP A 58 -21.17 4.57 -0.60
C ASP A 58 -21.19 3.25 -1.38
N SER A 59 -20.68 3.22 -2.62
CA SER A 59 -20.66 2.02 -3.46
C SER A 59 -19.22 1.55 -3.70
N SER A 60 -18.75 0.70 -2.80
CA SER A 60 -17.42 0.09 -2.90
C SER A 60 -17.26 -0.72 -4.18
N GLY A 61 -16.29 -0.36 -5.01
CA GLY A 61 -15.97 -1.08 -6.24
C GLY A 61 -16.92 -0.80 -7.43
N SER A 62 -17.82 0.18 -7.32
CA SER A 62 -18.68 0.70 -8.39
C SER A 62 -17.94 0.88 -9.73
N HIS A 63 -16.76 1.49 -9.68
CA HIS A 63 -15.95 1.80 -10.86
C HIS A 63 -14.89 0.74 -11.19
N ARG A 64 -14.98 -0.48 -10.65
CA ARG A 64 -13.98 -1.53 -10.93
C ARG A 64 -13.92 -1.92 -12.41
N ARG A 65 -15.03 -1.78 -13.15
CA ARG A 65 -15.17 -2.22 -14.56
C ARG A 65 -15.12 -1.09 -15.59
N ILE A 66 -14.87 0.16 -15.19
CA ILE A 66 -14.86 1.30 -16.13
C ILE A 66 -13.49 1.58 -16.78
N GLY A 67 -12.54 0.65 -16.63
CA GLY A 67 -11.25 0.72 -17.33
C GLY A 67 -10.07 1.26 -16.53
N TRP A 68 -10.25 1.69 -15.27
CA TRP A 68 -9.14 2.18 -14.44
C TRP A 68 -7.98 1.19 -14.31
N HIS A 69 -8.28 -0.12 -14.29
CA HIS A 69 -7.26 -1.18 -14.23
C HIS A 69 -6.27 -1.14 -15.40
N ASN A 70 -6.69 -0.64 -16.57
CA ASN A 70 -5.79 -0.49 -17.72
C ASN A 70 -4.76 0.61 -17.46
N ILE A 71 -5.19 1.73 -16.86
CA ILE A 71 -4.31 2.86 -16.54
C ILE A 71 -3.39 2.49 -15.38
N THR A 72 -3.96 2.00 -14.28
CA THR A 72 -3.20 1.67 -13.07
C THR A 72 -2.25 0.51 -13.33
N GLY A 73 -2.64 -0.48 -14.15
CA GLY A 73 -1.75 -1.55 -14.59
C GLY A 73 -0.54 -1.05 -15.39
N ARG A 74 -0.72 -0.06 -16.28
CA ARG A 74 0.39 0.57 -17.02
C ARG A 74 1.33 1.34 -16.11
N ILE A 75 0.79 2.02 -15.09
CA ILE A 75 1.60 2.71 -14.07
C ILE A 75 2.45 1.69 -13.31
N VAL A 76 1.85 0.58 -12.85
CA VAL A 76 2.56 -0.48 -12.12
C VAL A 76 3.67 -1.10 -12.98
N ASP A 77 3.37 -1.44 -14.25
CA ASP A 77 4.37 -1.96 -15.20
C ASP A 77 5.55 -0.99 -15.38
N TYR A 78 5.26 0.30 -15.54
CA TYR A 78 6.30 1.31 -15.68
C TYR A 78 7.19 1.42 -14.45
N VAL A 79 6.62 1.54 -13.25
CA VAL A 79 7.43 1.69 -12.02
C VAL A 79 8.19 0.42 -11.65
N ALA A 80 7.63 -0.75 -11.96
CA ALA A 80 8.33 -2.03 -11.80
C ALA A 80 9.61 -2.07 -12.64
N LYS A 81 9.54 -1.64 -13.91
CA LYS A 81 10.71 -1.52 -14.80
C LYS A 81 11.74 -0.49 -14.33
N GLN A 82 11.31 0.56 -13.64
CA GLN A 82 12.21 1.52 -12.97
C GLN A 82 12.83 0.96 -11.67
N GLY A 83 12.53 -0.29 -11.32
CA GLY A 83 13.15 -1.00 -10.21
C GLY A 83 12.54 -0.70 -8.84
N ALA A 84 11.27 -0.28 -8.81
CA ALA A 84 10.49 -0.12 -7.58
C ALA A 84 10.36 -1.43 -6.79
N ILE A 85 10.07 -1.31 -5.49
CA ILE A 85 9.73 -2.43 -4.63
C ILE A 85 8.20 -2.61 -4.70
N GLY A 86 7.75 -3.78 -5.10
CA GLY A 86 6.33 -4.12 -5.17
C GLY A 86 5.80 -4.53 -3.80
N VAL A 87 4.91 -3.72 -3.22
CA VAL A 87 4.19 -4.05 -1.99
C VAL A 87 2.72 -4.30 -2.36
N LEU A 88 2.34 -5.58 -2.45
CA LEU A 88 1.06 -6.00 -3.00
C LEU A 88 0.17 -6.58 -1.89
N TRP A 89 -0.87 -5.83 -1.52
CA TRP A 89 -1.81 -6.26 -0.48
C TRP A 89 -3.13 -6.74 -1.08
N GLY A 90 -3.40 -8.04 -0.93
CA GLY A 90 -4.61 -8.69 -1.41
C GLY A 90 -4.51 -9.26 -2.83
N GLN A 91 -5.48 -10.11 -3.18
CA GLN A 91 -5.49 -10.88 -4.43
C GLN A 91 -5.47 -10.02 -5.68
N ASP A 92 -6.16 -8.88 -5.63
CA ASP A 92 -6.21 -7.96 -6.74
C ASP A 92 -4.84 -7.35 -7.04
N ALA A 93 -4.09 -6.97 -6.01
CA ALA A 93 -2.73 -6.47 -6.16
C ALA A 93 -1.75 -7.58 -6.55
N ALA A 94 -1.91 -8.79 -6.02
CA ALA A 94 -1.06 -9.95 -6.31
C ALA A 94 -1.01 -10.33 -7.79
N LYS A 95 -2.00 -9.93 -8.61
CA LYS A 95 -1.97 -10.10 -10.07
C LYS A 95 -0.76 -9.45 -10.75
N PHE A 96 -0.15 -8.45 -10.11
CA PHE A 96 1.03 -7.75 -10.62
C PHE A 96 2.36 -8.36 -10.16
N ASN A 97 2.35 -9.47 -9.42
CA ASN A 97 3.56 -10.05 -8.83
C ASN A 97 4.65 -10.38 -9.86
N SER A 98 4.28 -10.89 -11.02
CA SER A 98 5.20 -11.24 -12.11
C SER A 98 5.97 -10.06 -12.69
N LEU A 99 5.54 -8.82 -12.43
CA LEU A 99 6.24 -7.61 -12.85
C LEU A 99 7.44 -7.28 -11.97
N PHE A 100 7.48 -7.82 -10.74
CA PHE A 100 8.53 -7.51 -9.76
C PHE A 100 9.45 -8.71 -9.55
N PRO A 101 10.78 -8.50 -9.48
CA PRO A 101 11.70 -9.54 -9.02
C PRO A 101 11.36 -10.00 -7.60
N LYS A 102 11.58 -11.29 -7.29
CA LYS A 102 11.22 -11.88 -5.99
C LYS A 102 11.87 -11.14 -4.81
N GLU A 103 13.10 -10.67 -4.98
CA GLU A 103 13.86 -9.92 -3.98
C GLU A 103 13.37 -8.48 -3.76
N LYS A 104 12.51 -7.96 -4.65
CA LYS A 104 11.86 -6.66 -4.55
C LYS A 104 10.35 -6.76 -4.37
N LEU A 105 9.84 -7.93 -3.99
CA LEU A 105 8.41 -8.20 -3.91
C LEU A 105 7.99 -8.60 -2.50
N ILE A 106 6.97 -7.93 -1.98
CA ILE A 106 6.35 -8.19 -0.69
C ILE A 106 4.85 -8.36 -0.93
N GLU A 107 4.37 -9.59 -0.85
CA GLU A 107 2.96 -9.94 -1.00
C GLU A 107 2.35 -10.34 0.34
N THR A 108 1.15 -9.83 0.63
CA THR A 108 0.41 -10.15 1.85
C THR A 108 -1.10 -10.10 1.58
N THR A 109 -1.93 -10.58 2.52
CA THR A 109 -3.39 -10.38 2.41
C THR A 109 -3.77 -8.91 2.61
N HIS A 110 -4.94 -8.49 2.14
CA HIS A 110 -5.36 -7.09 2.28
C HIS A 110 -5.55 -6.67 3.76
N PRO A 111 -5.24 -5.42 4.16
CA PRO A 111 -5.43 -4.92 5.52
C PRO A 111 -6.90 -4.74 5.96
N SER A 112 -7.87 -5.12 5.12
CA SER A 112 -9.30 -5.00 5.46
C SER A 112 -9.62 -5.91 6.65
N PRO A 113 -10.55 -5.55 7.55
CA PRO A 113 -11.00 -6.43 8.62
C PRO A 113 -11.37 -7.84 8.16
N LEU A 114 -11.89 -7.96 6.93
CA LEU A 114 -12.27 -9.25 6.33
C LEU A 114 -11.08 -10.18 6.09
N SER A 115 -9.85 -9.67 5.99
CA SER A 115 -8.68 -10.47 5.59
C SER A 115 -7.43 -10.25 6.41
N ALA A 116 -7.36 -9.21 7.25
CA ALA A 116 -6.10 -8.82 7.90
C ALA A 116 -5.50 -9.95 8.78
N HIS A 117 -6.36 -10.68 9.49
CA HIS A 117 -5.94 -11.82 10.33
C HIS A 117 -5.45 -13.04 9.54
N ARG A 118 -5.69 -13.10 8.22
CA ARG A 118 -5.28 -14.21 7.35
C ARG A 118 -3.85 -14.09 6.84
N GLY A 119 -3.14 -13.02 7.20
CA GLY A 119 -1.73 -12.86 6.84
C GLY A 119 -1.25 -11.44 6.60
N PHE A 120 -2.07 -10.40 6.86
CA PHE A 120 -1.59 -9.02 6.86
C PHE A 120 -0.85 -8.74 8.18
N PHE A 121 -1.47 -9.12 9.31
CA PHE A 121 -0.81 -8.97 10.60
C PHE A 121 0.38 -9.92 10.75
N GLY A 122 1.51 -9.40 11.22
CA GLY A 122 2.78 -10.11 11.31
C GLY A 122 3.55 -10.21 9.98
N SER A 123 3.04 -9.62 8.90
CA SER A 123 3.72 -9.66 7.59
C SER A 123 4.92 -8.72 7.47
N LYS A 124 5.03 -7.76 8.40
CA LYS A 124 6.14 -6.83 8.57
C LYS A 124 6.56 -6.12 7.28
N PRO A 125 5.62 -5.52 6.52
CA PRO A 125 5.93 -5.00 5.20
C PRO A 125 6.88 -3.80 5.26
N PHE A 126 6.83 -2.99 6.32
CA PHE A 126 7.55 -1.72 6.43
C PHE A 126 9.04 -1.94 6.69
N SER A 127 9.38 -2.80 7.65
CA SER A 127 10.76 -3.17 7.93
C SER A 127 11.41 -3.91 6.75
N ARG A 128 10.65 -4.80 6.09
CA ARG A 128 11.10 -5.51 4.87
C ARG A 128 11.40 -4.55 3.72
N VAL A 129 10.54 -3.55 3.45
CA VAL A 129 10.86 -2.51 2.46
C VAL A 129 12.17 -1.81 2.80
N ASN A 130 12.33 -1.39 4.06
CA ASN A 130 13.54 -0.70 4.50
C ASN A 130 14.79 -1.59 4.43
N GLU A 131 14.66 -2.90 4.67
CA GLU A 131 15.75 -3.86 4.48
C GLU A 131 16.15 -3.95 2.99
N ILE A 132 15.18 -4.06 2.08
CA ILE A 132 15.44 -4.11 0.64
C ILE A 132 16.12 -2.81 0.16
N LEU A 133 15.66 -1.64 0.64
CA LEU A 133 16.29 -0.36 0.33
C LEU A 133 17.74 -0.29 0.81
N ARG A 134 18.01 -0.70 2.06
CA ARG A 134 19.36 -0.72 2.62
C ARG A 134 20.29 -1.67 1.85
N LYS A 135 19.81 -2.86 1.45
CA LYS A 135 20.57 -3.80 0.61
C LYS A 135 20.94 -3.21 -0.75
N GLN A 136 20.16 -2.26 -1.26
CA GLN A 136 20.43 -1.52 -2.50
C GLN A 136 21.24 -0.24 -2.28
N GLY A 137 21.73 0.02 -1.06
CA GLY A 137 22.42 1.28 -0.72
C GLY A 137 21.53 2.52 -0.74
N LYS A 138 20.20 2.34 -0.71
CA LYS A 138 19.22 3.44 -0.70
C LYS A 138 18.81 3.82 0.72
N LYS A 139 18.41 5.08 0.90
CA LYS A 139 17.86 5.58 2.16
C LYS A 139 16.56 4.85 2.50
N ALA A 140 16.42 4.44 3.76
CA ALA A 140 15.18 3.88 4.29
C ALA A 140 14.06 4.93 4.36
N ILE A 141 12.81 4.47 4.23
CA ILE A 141 11.63 5.31 4.45
C ILE A 141 11.43 5.52 5.95
N ASN A 142 11.15 6.76 6.33
CA ASN A 142 10.63 7.10 7.65
C ASN A 142 9.10 6.92 7.64
N TRP A 143 8.65 5.76 8.11
CA TRP A 143 7.25 5.35 8.08
C TRP A 143 6.39 6.03 9.13
#